data_AF-A0A222FDL3-F1
#
_entry.id   AF-A0A222FDL3-F1
#
_cell.length_a   1.000
_cell.length_b   1.000
_cell.length_c   1.000
_cell.angle_alpha   90.00
_cell.angle_beta   90.00
_cell.angle_gamma   90.00
#
_symmetry.space_group_name_H-M   'P 1'
#
loop_
_entity.id
_entity.type
_entity.pdbx_description
1 polymer ?
#
loop_
_entity_poly.entity_id
_entity_poly.type
_entity_poly.pdbx_seq_one_letter_code
_entity_poly.pdbx_strand_id
1 'polypeptide(L)'
;MKKQAGFTLIELIMVIVILGVLSAFALPRFADLGAEAREASLDGAFGAVRSAAGIVHAQFLAEGDNPANVTLEGATIGITNGYPSFADIDEAAGIDAVDFTITAGTGTTPTTISPVGAVSAADCQVQYTPPAAANQVPTIAIVKTNCN
;
A
#
# COMPACT_ATOMS: atom_id res chain seq x y z
N MET A 1 -37.90 25.54 45.26
CA MET A 1 -37.37 24.19 44.97
C MET A 1 -37.57 23.92 43.48
N LYS A 2 -36.51 23.83 42.68
CA LYS A 2 -36.60 23.48 41.25
C LYS A 2 -36.86 21.97 41.18
N LYS A 3 -38.00 21.55 40.61
CA LYS A 3 -38.26 20.13 40.34
C LYS A 3 -37.20 19.63 39.35
N GLN A 4 -36.35 18.69 39.75
CA GLN A 4 -35.56 17.94 38.79
C GLN A 4 -36.53 17.03 38.02
N ALA A 5 -36.69 17.30 36.73
CA ALA A 5 -37.33 16.36 35.82
C ALA A 5 -36.33 15.20 35.61
N GLY A 6 -36.60 14.06 36.23
CA GLY A 6 -35.87 12.82 35.93
C GLY A 6 -36.22 12.34 34.52
N PHE A 7 -35.25 11.75 33.82
CA PHE A 7 -35.47 11.07 32.55
C PHE A 7 -36.48 9.93 32.72
N THR A 8 -37.40 9.76 31.77
CA THR A 8 -38.35 8.65 31.82
C THR A 8 -37.68 7.35 31.37
N LEU A 9 -38.08 6.20 31.93
CA LEU A 9 -37.57 4.90 31.47
C LEU A 9 -37.86 4.66 29.98
N ILE A 10 -39.00 5.17 29.48
CA ILE A 10 -39.37 5.03 28.07
C ILE A 10 -38.48 5.84 27.14
N GLU A 11 -38.04 7.05 27.55
CA GLU A 11 -37.05 7.82 26.77
C GLU A 11 -35.73 7.07 26.65
N LEU A 12 -35.24 6.49 27.74
CA LEU A 12 -33.98 5.74 27.70
C LEU A 12 -34.10 4.52 26.77
N ILE A 13 -35.21 3.79 26.85
CA ILE A 13 -35.47 2.62 25.97
C ILE A 13 -35.60 3.05 24.51
N MET A 14 -36.32 4.14 24.23
CA MET A 14 -36.46 4.69 22.88
C MET A 14 -35.08 5.03 22.28
N VAL A 15 -34.18 5.65 23.05
CA VAL A 15 -32.85 6.02 22.58
C VAL A 15 -32.00 4.79 22.23
N ILE A 16 -31.96 3.76 23.10
CA ILE A 16 -31.19 2.54 22.80
C ILE A 16 -31.76 1.79 21.58
N VAL A 17 -33.08 1.82 21.38
CA VAL A 17 -33.70 1.20 20.20
C VAL A 17 -33.31 1.95 18.93
N ILE A 18 -33.37 3.29 18.95
CA ILE A 18 -32.95 4.12 17.80
C ILE A 18 -31.47 3.91 17.50
N LEU A 19 -30.60 3.96 18.52
CA LEU A 19 -29.17 3.70 18.35
C LEU A 19 -28.90 2.26 17.86
N GLY A 20 -29.67 1.28 18.32
CA GLY A 20 -29.58 -0.11 17.86
C GLY A 20 -29.88 -0.24 16.37
N VAL A 21 -30.96 0.38 15.89
CA VAL A 21 -31.33 0.37 14.46
C VAL A 21 -30.28 1.11 13.61
N LEU A 22 -29.82 2.29 14.04
CA LEU A 22 -28.80 3.06 13.32
C LEU A 22 -27.46 2.30 13.24
N SER A 23 -27.05 1.65 14.33
CA SER A 23 -25.80 0.89 14.40
C SER A 23 -25.82 -0.34 13.48
N ALA A 24 -26.96 -1.01 13.37
CA ALA A 24 -27.12 -2.18 12.50
C ALA A 24 -26.88 -1.86 11.01
N PHE A 25 -27.23 -0.65 10.56
CA PHE A 25 -26.96 -0.20 9.19
C PHE A 25 -25.56 0.42 9.02
N ALA A 26 -25.05 1.11 10.03
CA ALA A 26 -23.78 1.81 9.95
C ALA A 26 -22.57 0.86 10.01
N LEU A 27 -22.60 -0.16 10.87
CA LEU A 27 -21.46 -1.05 11.10
C LEU A 27 -20.95 -1.79 9.84
N PRO A 28 -21.81 -2.39 8.99
CA PRO A 28 -21.34 -3.02 7.76
C PRO A 28 -20.60 -2.04 6.85
N ARG A 29 -21.17 -0.84 6.67
CA ARG A 29 -20.57 0.23 5.85
C ARG A 29 -19.22 0.69 6.41
N PHE A 30 -19.07 0.79 7.73
CA PHE A 30 -17.80 1.17 8.35
C PHE A 30 -16.72 0.08 8.19
N ALA A 31 -17.09 -1.20 8.18
CA ALA A 31 -16.15 -2.28 7.93
C ALA A 31 -15.61 -2.26 6.49
N ASP A 32 -16.47 -2.01 5.50
CA ASP A 32 -16.09 -1.98 4.08
C ASP A 32 -15.15 -0.80 3.74
N LEU A 33 -15.31 0.36 4.39
CA LEU A 33 -14.48 1.55 4.15
C LEU A 33 -12.98 1.31 4.43
N GLY A 34 -12.65 0.46 5.39
CA GLY A 34 -11.26 0.12 5.70
C GLY A 34 -10.59 -0.63 4.55
N ALA A 35 -11.29 -1.61 3.98
CA ALA A 35 -10.80 -2.37 2.83
C ALA A 35 -10.69 -1.50 1.58
N GLU A 36 -11.71 -0.69 1.28
CA GLU A 36 -11.70 0.26 0.16
C GLU A 36 -10.50 1.24 0.26
N ALA A 37 -10.21 1.75 1.47
CA ALA A 37 -9.08 2.64 1.69
C ALA A 37 -7.73 1.96 1.46
N ARG A 38 -7.57 0.71 1.88
CA ARG A 38 -6.34 -0.07 1.64
C ARG A 38 -6.18 -0.43 0.16
N GLU A 39 -7.25 -0.80 -0.53
CA GLU A 39 -7.20 -1.04 -1.97
C GLU A 39 -6.80 0.21 -2.76
N ALA A 40 -7.33 1.39 -2.39
CA ALA A 40 -6.95 2.66 -3.00
C ALA A 40 -5.48 3.03 -2.71
N SER A 41 -5.02 2.79 -1.47
CA SER A 41 -3.61 3.01 -1.10
C SER A 41 -2.68 2.08 -1.88
N LEU A 42 -3.09 0.83 -2.08
CA LEU A 42 -2.37 -0.15 -2.88
C LEU A 42 -2.29 0.24 -4.36
N ASP A 43 -3.36 0.80 -4.93
CA ASP A 43 -3.32 1.36 -6.30
C ASP A 43 -2.35 2.53 -6.42
N GLY A 44 -2.29 3.39 -5.39
CA GLY A 44 -1.30 4.46 -5.28
C GLY A 44 0.13 3.90 -5.30
N ALA A 45 0.41 2.92 -4.43
CA ALA A 45 1.70 2.24 -4.38
C ALA A 45 2.06 1.57 -5.72
N PHE A 46 1.10 0.92 -6.38
CA PHE A 46 1.32 0.30 -7.68
C PHE A 46 1.69 1.32 -8.76
N GLY A 47 1.02 2.46 -8.80
CA GLY A 47 1.37 3.58 -9.67
C GLY A 47 2.77 4.14 -9.38
N ALA A 48 3.11 4.28 -8.10
CA ALA A 48 4.42 4.77 -7.65
C ALA A 48 5.55 3.82 -8.09
N VAL A 49 5.42 2.51 -7.84
CA VAL A 49 6.41 1.49 -8.25
C VAL A 49 6.64 1.48 -9.75
N ARG A 50 5.57 1.57 -10.57
CA ARG A 50 5.71 1.62 -12.03
C ARG A 50 6.41 2.88 -12.51
N SER A 51 6.09 4.02 -11.89
CA SER A 51 6.70 5.31 -12.22
C SER A 51 8.18 5.32 -11.83
N ALA A 52 8.50 4.87 -10.62
CA ALA A 52 9.87 4.75 -10.12
C ALA A 52 10.74 3.85 -11.00
N ALA A 53 10.23 2.67 -11.38
CA ALA A 53 10.94 1.77 -12.30
C ALA A 53 11.27 2.45 -13.64
N GLY A 54 10.33 3.23 -14.20
CA GLY A 54 10.55 3.98 -15.44
C GLY A 54 11.54 5.14 -15.28
N ILE A 55 11.44 5.91 -14.20
CA ILE A 55 12.34 7.05 -13.91
C ILE A 55 13.78 6.55 -13.69
N VAL A 56 13.95 5.52 -12.86
CA VAL A 56 15.27 4.93 -12.59
C VAL A 56 15.86 4.33 -13.86
N HIS A 57 15.05 3.70 -14.71
CA HIS A 57 15.52 3.22 -16.01
C HIS A 57 15.99 4.36 -16.92
N ALA A 58 15.24 5.47 -16.97
CA ALA A 58 15.64 6.65 -17.74
C ALA A 58 16.95 7.25 -17.22
N GLN A 59 17.12 7.35 -15.89
CA GLN A 59 18.35 7.81 -15.25
C GLN A 59 19.53 6.89 -15.56
N PHE A 60 19.33 5.57 -15.48
CA PHE A 60 20.34 4.57 -15.83
C PHE A 60 20.83 4.72 -17.28
N LEU A 61 19.91 4.95 -18.22
CA LEU A 61 20.25 5.17 -19.63
C LEU A 61 20.96 6.52 -19.84
N ALA A 62 20.60 7.54 -19.07
CA ALA A 62 21.20 8.88 -19.17
C ALA A 62 22.64 8.92 -18.63
N GLU A 63 22.93 8.18 -17.56
CA GLU A 63 24.27 8.10 -16.97
C GLU A 63 25.25 7.30 -17.86
N GLY A 64 24.77 6.29 -18.58
CA GLY A 64 25.62 5.45 -19.44
C GLY A 64 26.58 4.56 -18.64
N ASP A 65 27.45 3.79 -19.32
CA ASP A 65 28.47 2.93 -18.69
C ASP A 65 27.96 1.83 -17.72
N ASN A 66 26.66 1.51 -17.75
CA ASN A 66 26.02 0.46 -16.95
C ASN A 66 26.33 0.60 -15.44
N PRO A 67 25.88 1.70 -14.80
CA PRO A 67 26.23 2.01 -13.44
C PRO A 67 25.57 1.01 -12.49
N ALA A 68 26.24 0.73 -11.37
CA ALA A 68 25.72 -0.16 -10.33
C ALA A 68 24.60 0.49 -9.50
N ASN A 69 24.52 1.82 -9.52
CA ASN A 69 23.55 2.63 -8.80
C ASN A 69 23.26 3.91 -9.58
N VAL A 70 22.10 4.51 -9.32
CA VAL A 70 21.76 5.87 -9.78
C VAL A 70 21.36 6.72 -8.58
N THR A 71 21.51 8.04 -8.68
CA THR A 71 21.03 8.96 -7.64
C THR A 71 19.67 9.51 -8.00
N LEU A 72 18.68 9.33 -7.13
CA LEU A 72 17.33 9.86 -7.29
C LEU A 72 16.95 10.66 -6.04
N GLU A 73 16.67 11.95 -6.19
CA GLU A 73 16.32 12.85 -5.06
C GLU A 73 17.33 12.81 -3.88
N GLY A 74 18.60 12.53 -4.16
CA GLY A 74 19.66 12.41 -3.15
C GLY A 74 19.78 11.02 -2.51
N ALA A 75 18.90 10.08 -2.83
CA ALA A 75 19.00 8.67 -2.45
C ALA A 75 19.79 7.87 -3.50
N THR A 76 20.58 6.89 -3.04
CA THR A 76 21.30 5.96 -3.93
C THR A 76 20.43 4.73 -4.17
N ILE A 77 20.01 4.55 -5.42
CA ILE A 77 19.18 3.42 -5.84
C ILE A 77 20.08 2.40 -6.53
N GLY A 78 20.19 1.20 -5.99
CA GLY A 78 20.89 0.09 -6.63
C GLY A 78 20.18 -0.37 -7.89
N ILE A 79 20.96 -0.78 -8.89
CA ILE A 79 20.46 -1.18 -10.20
C ILE A 79 20.58 -2.70 -10.39
N THR A 80 19.52 -3.31 -10.92
CA THR A 80 19.50 -4.67 -11.47
C THR A 80 19.03 -4.61 -12.92
N ASN A 81 19.92 -4.92 -13.86
CA ASN A 81 19.63 -4.96 -15.30
C ASN A 81 18.95 -3.68 -15.85
N GLY A 82 19.36 -2.52 -15.34
CA GLY A 82 18.86 -1.20 -15.77
C GLY A 82 17.58 -0.73 -15.07
N TYR A 83 17.11 -1.42 -14.04
CA TYR A 83 15.95 -1.05 -13.22
C TYR A 83 16.31 -1.07 -11.73
N PRO A 84 15.49 -0.53 -10.82
CA PRO A 84 15.73 -0.62 -9.38
C PRO A 84 15.98 -2.07 -8.94
N SER A 85 16.88 -2.26 -7.99
CA SER A 85 17.11 -3.56 -7.36
C SER A 85 15.87 -4.01 -6.59
N PHE A 86 15.85 -5.27 -6.14
CA PHE A 86 14.82 -5.73 -5.20
C PHE A 86 14.77 -4.90 -3.91
N ALA A 87 15.92 -4.41 -3.45
CA ALA A 87 16.06 -3.76 -2.15
C ALA A 87 15.78 -2.25 -2.20
N ASP A 88 15.74 -1.64 -3.38
CA ASP A 88 15.69 -0.18 -3.52
C ASP A 88 14.46 0.32 -4.29
N ILE A 89 13.52 -0.56 -4.64
CA ILE A 89 12.31 -0.17 -5.38
C ILE A 89 11.34 0.66 -4.53
N ASP A 90 11.23 0.34 -3.24
CA ASP A 90 10.45 1.07 -2.25
C ASP A 90 11.02 2.48 -2.02
N GLU A 91 12.34 2.59 -1.85
CA GLU A 91 13.02 3.89 -1.75
C GLU A 91 12.83 4.71 -3.04
N ALA A 92 13.02 4.09 -4.22
CA ALA A 92 12.81 4.76 -5.51
C ALA A 92 11.35 5.19 -5.71
N ALA A 93 10.39 4.47 -5.13
CA ALA A 93 8.97 4.79 -5.19
C ALA A 93 8.51 5.75 -4.08
N GLY A 94 9.38 6.12 -3.14
CA GLY A 94 9.04 6.93 -1.98
C GLY A 94 8.01 6.26 -1.06
N ILE A 95 8.06 4.92 -0.97
CA ILE A 95 7.18 4.12 -0.14
C ILE A 95 7.92 3.81 1.16
N ASP A 96 7.32 4.19 2.29
CA ASP A 96 7.91 3.97 3.59
C ASP A 96 7.24 2.83 4.38
N ALA A 97 7.93 2.43 5.46
CA ALA A 97 7.47 1.37 6.36
C ALA A 97 6.39 1.82 7.37
N VAL A 98 6.00 3.10 7.35
CA VAL A 98 4.93 3.63 8.22
C VAL A 98 3.58 3.24 7.65
N ASP A 99 3.41 3.41 6.34
CA ASP A 99 2.14 3.11 5.65
C ASP A 99 2.11 1.70 5.03
N PHE A 100 3.28 1.11 4.74
CA PHE A 100 3.38 -0.19 4.08
C PHE A 100 4.30 -1.17 4.81
N THR A 101 3.91 -2.44 4.83
CA THR A 101 4.81 -3.56 5.13
C THR A 101 5.56 -3.93 3.86
N ILE A 102 6.87 -3.72 3.86
CA ILE A 102 7.77 -4.00 2.73
C ILE A 102 8.58 -5.26 3.03
N THR A 103 8.58 -6.21 2.11
CA THR A 103 9.44 -7.41 2.17
C THR A 103 10.30 -7.46 0.93
N ALA A 104 11.61 -7.22 1.08
CA ALA A 104 12.54 -7.28 -0.03
C ALA A 104 12.60 -8.69 -0.65
N GLY A 105 12.55 -8.75 -1.98
CA GLY A 105 12.66 -9.97 -2.76
C GLY A 105 14.11 -10.38 -3.02
N THR A 106 14.30 -11.61 -3.52
CA THR A 106 15.61 -12.14 -3.92
C THR A 106 15.47 -13.15 -5.04
N GLY A 107 16.33 -13.10 -6.06
CA GLY A 107 16.33 -14.09 -7.14
C GLY A 107 15.02 -14.08 -7.93
N THR A 108 14.14 -15.06 -7.67
CA THR A 108 12.81 -15.14 -8.29
C THR A 108 11.66 -14.72 -7.37
N THR A 109 11.94 -14.45 -6.10
CA THR A 109 10.91 -13.97 -5.15
C THR A 109 10.75 -12.46 -5.31
N PRO A 110 9.53 -11.95 -5.56
CA PRO A 110 9.30 -10.52 -5.72
C PRO A 110 9.52 -9.76 -4.41
N THR A 111 9.89 -8.49 -4.52
CA THR A 111 9.70 -7.52 -3.43
C THR A 111 8.21 -7.27 -3.29
N THR A 112 7.69 -7.37 -2.07
CA THR A 112 6.27 -7.17 -1.80
C THR A 112 6.02 -5.93 -0.96
N ILE A 113 4.97 -5.19 -1.29
CA ILE A 113 4.56 -3.95 -0.63
C ILE A 113 3.07 -4.08 -0.32
N SER A 114 2.74 -4.13 0.96
CA SER A 114 1.36 -4.34 1.43
C SER A 114 0.94 -3.23 2.40
N PRO A 115 -0.26 -2.65 2.32
CA PRO A 115 -0.72 -1.64 3.26
C PRO A 115 -0.70 -2.17 4.70
N VAL A 116 -0.22 -1.36 5.64
CA VAL A 116 -0.26 -1.71 7.06
C VAL A 116 -1.70 -1.95 7.50
N GLY A 117 -1.90 -3.04 8.24
CA GLY A 117 -3.22 -3.42 8.77
C GLY A 117 -4.10 -4.22 7.80
N ALA A 118 -3.58 -4.65 6.64
CA ALA A 118 -4.20 -5.73 5.87
C ALA A 118 -4.16 -7.05 6.69
N VAL A 119 -5.26 -7.80 6.71
CA VAL A 119 -5.37 -9.08 7.42
C VAL A 119 -4.40 -10.13 6.85
N SER A 120 -4.14 -10.08 5.55
CA SER A 120 -3.19 -10.94 4.85
C SER A 120 -2.39 -10.13 3.85
N ALA A 121 -1.10 -9.94 4.14
CA ALA A 121 -0.20 -9.24 3.22
C ALA A 121 -0.10 -9.94 1.86
N ALA A 122 -0.22 -11.28 1.84
CA ALA A 122 -0.17 -12.06 0.61
C ALA A 122 -1.33 -11.76 -0.35
N ASP A 123 -2.48 -11.35 0.19
CA ASP A 123 -3.72 -11.11 -0.54
C ASP A 123 -3.94 -9.64 -0.93
N CYS A 124 -3.10 -8.74 -0.42
CA CYS A 124 -3.19 -7.29 -0.62
C CYS A 124 -1.80 -6.68 -0.79
N GLN A 125 -1.20 -6.82 -1.97
CA GLN A 125 0.19 -6.40 -2.18
C GLN A 125 0.52 -6.06 -3.63
N VAL A 126 1.47 -5.13 -3.79
CA VAL A 126 2.21 -4.92 -5.02
C VAL A 126 3.42 -5.84 -5.00
N GLN A 127 3.71 -6.45 -6.14
CA GLN A 127 4.86 -7.32 -6.32
C GLN A 127 5.77 -6.72 -7.39
N TYR A 128 7.04 -6.55 -7.06
CA TYR A 128 8.07 -6.08 -7.97
C TYR A 128 9.18 -7.12 -8.13
N THR A 129 9.49 -7.47 -9.37
CA THR A 129 10.64 -8.29 -9.72
C THR A 129 11.44 -7.55 -10.81
N PRO A 130 12.69 -7.14 -10.54
CA PRO A 130 13.55 -6.58 -11.57
C PRO A 130 13.81 -7.62 -12.68
N PRO A 131 14.23 -7.18 -13.88
CA PRO A 131 14.45 -8.10 -14.98
C PRO A 131 15.55 -9.13 -14.65
N ALA A 132 15.37 -10.37 -15.10
CA ALA A 132 16.36 -11.43 -14.89
C ALA A 132 17.61 -11.28 -15.78
N ALA A 133 17.49 -10.55 -16.89
CA ALA A 133 18.56 -10.27 -17.83
C ALA A 133 18.45 -8.86 -18.42
N ALA A 134 19.53 -8.38 -19.03
CA ALA A 134 19.53 -7.13 -19.80
C ALA A 134 18.49 -7.16 -20.93
N ASN A 135 17.97 -5.98 -21.28
CA ASN A 135 16.94 -5.78 -22.32
C ASN A 135 15.58 -6.44 -22.03
N GLN A 136 15.33 -6.83 -20.78
CA GLN A 136 14.01 -7.23 -20.29
C GLN A 136 13.41 -6.12 -19.44
N VAL A 137 12.09 -6.16 -19.28
CA VAL A 137 11.34 -5.24 -18.41
C VAL A 137 11.06 -5.91 -17.05
N PRO A 138 10.93 -5.14 -15.96
CA PRO A 138 10.55 -5.69 -14.67
C PRO A 138 9.12 -6.24 -14.73
N THR A 139 8.84 -7.23 -13.89
CA THR A 139 7.49 -7.71 -13.64
C THR A 139 6.92 -6.94 -12.46
N ILE A 140 5.81 -6.23 -12.69
CA ILE A 140 5.10 -5.47 -11.66
C ILE A 140 3.66 -5.96 -11.65
N ALA A 141 3.27 -6.63 -10.58
CA ALA A 141 1.95 -7.20 -10.40
C ALA A 141 1.26 -6.63 -9.17
N ILE A 142 -0.07 -6.75 -9.13
CA ILE A 142 -0.89 -6.34 -7.99
C ILE A 142 -1.81 -7.50 -7.62
N VAL A 143 -1.89 -7.79 -6.32
CA VAL A 143 -2.77 -8.80 -5.75
C VAL A 143 -3.79 -8.09 -4.85
N LYS A 144 -5.07 -8.27 -5.16
CA LYS A 144 -6.21 -7.70 -4.43
C LYS A 144 -7.29 -8.76 -4.16
N THR A 145 -6.87 -9.93 -3.69
CA THR A 145 -7.81 -11.00 -3.37
C THR A 145 -8.56 -10.70 -2.07
N ASN A 146 -7.91 -10.05 -1.10
CA ASN A 146 -8.53 -9.61 0.15
C ASN A 146 -7.68 -8.53 0.86
N CYS A 147 -8.15 -7.29 0.86
CA CYS A 147 -7.54 -6.15 1.55
C CYS A 147 -8.27 -5.74 2.85
N ASN A 148 -9.15 -6.60 3.38
CA ASN A 148 -9.81 -6.37 4.68
C ASN A 148 -8.82 -6.39 5.84
#